data_AF-A0AAU7CCF3-F1
#
_entry.id   AF-A0AAU7CCF3-F1
#
_cell.length_a   1.000
_cell.length_b   1.000
_cell.length_c   1.000
_cell.angle_alpha   90.00
_cell.angle_beta   90.00
_cell.angle_gamma   90.00
#
_symmetry.space_group_name_H-M   'P 1'
#
loop_
_entity.id
_entity.type
_entity.pdbx_description
1 polymer ?
#
loop_
_entity_poly.entity_id
_entity_poly.type
_entity_poly.pdbx_seq_one_letter_code
_entity_poly.pdbx_strand_id
1 'polypeptide(L)'
;MADPLKTLFGGGAVAGLTDGQLLERFATRRGKDAELAFTALVTRHGPMVLNVCRGLLRNSHDAEDAFQAAFLVLARKAGSLRQPELVGPWLHGVAHRTARQVKSGNERRRRREAEAAMSGTRVTGDAGGRELMPSVREEIETLHEEIDRLPERYRTAIVLCDLQGLTHEEAARRLGRPVGTVSARISRARDRLRGRLSRRGVALPGALLATTMATGQASAMPATLADSTIKIAMTVSMGLTAGTVPASIQALSEGVIKTMLLTQIKTVMATLIVAGAAAGSMAVVAQQDSTPRVDAPATRKSAEAASAKSSETKTDSAEPRETELIVRSAANLRKIASGIHAYLDANKRFPPPAIYSVAGKPLLSWRVAILPFIGEKALYDQFKADEPWDGPHNKTLLEKMPMVYAPVVNRSRPTDLTFYQGFTGKGAFFEGTNGIAMVEGRNPFPEIPDGTVNTLMVVEAGKAVPWTKPEDLLYMPGHPFPKLGGQFKDGFVALTADGFTRFINRAIDPKILNALITRNGEEVISIADLGEGITP
;
A
#
# COMPACT_ATOMS: atom_id res chain seq x y z
N MET A 1 -29.74 -9.43 -22.32
CA MET A 1 -29.87 -8.54 -21.14
C MET A 1 -30.12 -9.42 -19.93
N ALA A 2 -29.24 -9.39 -18.93
CA ALA A 2 -29.40 -10.17 -17.71
C ALA A 2 -30.42 -9.49 -16.78
N ASP A 3 -31.33 -10.28 -16.23
CA ASP A 3 -32.40 -9.87 -15.32
C ASP A 3 -31.84 -9.27 -14.00
N PRO A 4 -32.06 -7.97 -13.72
CA PRO A 4 -31.53 -7.28 -12.54
C PRO A 4 -31.95 -7.91 -11.20
N LEU A 5 -33.13 -8.54 -11.16
CA LEU A 5 -33.66 -9.19 -9.95
C LEU A 5 -32.92 -10.50 -9.65
N LYS A 6 -32.48 -11.24 -10.68
CA LYS A 6 -31.64 -12.44 -10.50
C LYS A 6 -30.22 -12.12 -10.04
N THR A 7 -29.69 -10.95 -10.40
CA THR A 7 -28.38 -10.46 -9.91
C THR A 7 -28.44 -10.09 -8.42
N LEU A 8 -29.58 -9.58 -7.94
CA LEU A 8 -29.83 -9.30 -6.52
C LEU A 8 -29.91 -10.58 -5.68
N PHE A 9 -30.65 -11.60 -6.12
CA PHE A 9 -30.79 -12.86 -5.36
C PHE A 9 -29.61 -13.84 -5.53
N GLY A 10 -28.89 -13.81 -6.65
CA GLY A 10 -27.66 -14.59 -6.86
C GLY A 10 -26.39 -13.90 -6.32
N GLY A 11 -26.31 -12.57 -6.42
CA GLY A 11 -25.17 -11.76 -5.97
C GLY A 11 -24.98 -11.76 -4.45
N GLY A 12 -26.07 -11.89 -3.68
CA GLY A 12 -26.01 -12.07 -2.23
C GLY A 12 -25.26 -13.34 -1.80
N ALA A 13 -25.20 -14.38 -2.65
CA ALA A 13 -24.54 -15.65 -2.33
C ALA A 13 -23.02 -15.67 -2.57
N VAL A 14 -22.46 -14.65 -3.26
CA VAL A 14 -21.03 -14.54 -3.61
C VAL A 14 -20.33 -13.37 -2.91
N ALA A 15 -21.06 -12.35 -2.46
CA ALA A 15 -20.49 -11.14 -1.85
C ALA A 15 -19.65 -11.38 -0.57
N GLY A 16 -19.92 -12.47 0.16
CA GLY A 16 -19.17 -12.85 1.37
C GLY A 16 -18.07 -13.90 1.16
N LEU A 17 -17.86 -14.37 -0.07
CA LEU A 17 -16.93 -15.49 -0.30
C LEU A 17 -15.49 -15.04 -0.48
N THR A 18 -14.60 -15.86 0.07
CA THR A 18 -13.15 -15.74 -0.14
C THR A 18 -12.77 -16.09 -1.58
N ASP A 19 -11.62 -15.61 -2.09
CA ASP A 19 -11.23 -15.99 -3.46
C ASP A 19 -11.02 -17.50 -3.59
N GLY A 20 -10.61 -18.20 -2.52
CA GLY A 20 -10.47 -19.65 -2.53
C GLY A 20 -11.82 -20.33 -2.78
N GLN A 21 -12.87 -19.91 -2.08
CA GLN A 21 -14.24 -20.40 -2.27
C GLN A 21 -14.78 -20.06 -3.67
N LEU A 22 -14.50 -18.86 -4.19
CA LEU A 22 -14.88 -18.47 -5.55
C LEU A 22 -14.18 -19.34 -6.60
N LEU A 23 -12.88 -19.59 -6.44
CA LEU A 23 -12.11 -20.46 -7.33
C LEU A 23 -12.58 -21.91 -7.28
N GLU A 24 -12.86 -22.43 -6.09
CA GLU A 24 -13.40 -23.78 -5.92
C GLU A 24 -14.77 -23.91 -6.60
N ARG A 25 -15.66 -22.93 -6.42
CA ARG A 25 -16.97 -22.90 -7.11
C ARG A 25 -16.82 -22.84 -8.63
N PHE A 26 -15.87 -22.06 -9.14
CA PHE A 26 -15.57 -22.01 -10.56
C PHE A 26 -14.97 -23.32 -11.08
N ALA A 27 -14.08 -23.97 -10.32
CA ALA A 27 -13.39 -25.19 -10.74
C ALA A 27 -14.29 -26.44 -10.71
N THR A 28 -15.24 -26.50 -9.76
CA THR A 28 -16.07 -27.69 -9.49
C THR A 28 -17.43 -27.67 -10.18
N ARG A 29 -17.94 -26.50 -10.57
CA ARG A 29 -19.29 -26.36 -11.15
C ARG A 29 -19.23 -25.88 -12.60
N ARG A 30 -20.20 -26.30 -13.41
CA ARG A 30 -20.48 -25.74 -14.74
C ARG A 30 -21.78 -24.95 -14.70
N GLY A 31 -21.91 -23.94 -15.56
CA GLY A 31 -23.11 -23.11 -15.67
C GLY A 31 -23.08 -21.84 -14.83
N LYS A 32 -24.26 -21.33 -14.47
CA LYS A 32 -24.46 -19.97 -13.95
C LYS A 32 -23.71 -19.67 -12.63
N ASP A 33 -23.56 -20.66 -11.74
CA ASP A 33 -22.83 -20.49 -10.48
C ASP A 33 -21.33 -20.23 -10.70
N ALA A 34 -20.74 -20.94 -11.68
CA ALA A 34 -19.33 -20.74 -12.04
C ALA A 34 -19.12 -19.39 -12.71
N GLU A 35 -20.07 -18.96 -13.56
CA GLU A 35 -20.08 -17.63 -14.17
C GLU A 35 -20.14 -16.53 -13.10
N LEU A 36 -21.04 -16.64 -12.12
CA LEU A 36 -21.13 -15.68 -11.00
C LEU A 36 -19.86 -15.67 -10.15
N ALA A 37 -19.28 -16.84 -9.86
CA ALA A 37 -18.05 -16.92 -9.07
C ALA A 37 -16.86 -16.29 -9.80
N PHE A 38 -16.72 -16.55 -11.11
CA PHE A 38 -15.68 -15.96 -11.93
C PHE A 38 -15.90 -14.46 -12.15
N THR A 39 -17.16 -14.03 -12.31
CA THR A 39 -17.52 -12.61 -12.36
C THR A 39 -17.05 -11.89 -11.11
N ALA A 40 -17.30 -12.45 -9.92
CA ALA A 40 -16.82 -11.87 -8.65
C ALA A 40 -15.29 -11.78 -8.60
N LEU A 41 -14.55 -12.77 -9.11
CA LEU A 41 -13.09 -12.73 -9.21
C LEU A 41 -12.60 -11.63 -10.17
N VAL A 42 -13.21 -11.50 -11.35
CA VAL A 42 -12.88 -10.45 -12.33
C VAL A 42 -13.21 -9.06 -11.79
N THR A 43 -14.36 -8.88 -11.15
CA THR A 43 -14.74 -7.60 -10.52
C THR A 43 -13.78 -7.20 -9.41
N ARG A 44 -13.39 -8.16 -8.54
CA ARG A 44 -12.52 -7.90 -7.38
C ARG A 44 -11.08 -7.60 -7.79
N HIS A 45 -10.52 -8.36 -8.73
CA HIS A 45 -9.09 -8.28 -9.08
C HIS A 45 -8.80 -7.52 -10.37
N GLY A 46 -9.83 -7.26 -11.17
CA GLY A 46 -9.72 -6.62 -12.48
C GLY A 46 -9.02 -5.26 -12.47
N PRO A 47 -9.39 -4.31 -11.60
CA PRO A 47 -8.74 -3.00 -11.55
C PRO A 47 -7.21 -3.10 -11.36
N MET A 48 -6.74 -3.94 -10.44
CA MET A 48 -5.32 -4.18 -10.21
C MET A 48 -4.64 -4.78 -11.45
N VAL A 49 -5.21 -5.82 -12.05
CA VAL A 49 -4.64 -6.49 -13.25
C VAL A 49 -4.55 -5.51 -14.42
N LEU A 50 -5.59 -4.70 -14.65
CA LEU A 50 -5.64 -3.74 -15.73
C LEU A 50 -4.61 -2.61 -15.53
N ASN A 51 -4.43 -2.15 -14.29
CA ASN A 51 -3.43 -1.14 -13.96
C ASN A 51 -2.01 -1.64 -14.24
N VAL A 52 -1.70 -2.90 -13.89
CA VAL A 52 -0.40 -3.52 -14.22
C VAL A 52 -0.19 -3.57 -15.73
N CYS A 53 -1.18 -4.04 -16.50
CA CYS A 53 -1.07 -4.13 -17.95
C CYS A 53 -0.89 -2.76 -18.62
N ARG A 54 -1.68 -1.75 -18.22
CA ARG A 54 -1.58 -0.37 -18.76
C ARG A 54 -0.30 0.34 -18.36
N GLY A 55 0.22 0.05 -17.16
CA GLY A 55 1.51 0.56 -16.70
C GLY A 55 2.66 0.14 -17.62
N LEU A 56 2.62 -1.09 -18.13
CA LEU A 56 3.70 -1.64 -18.98
C LEU A 56 3.46 -1.44 -20.49
N LEU A 57 2.21 -1.46 -20.96
CA LEU A 57 1.88 -1.51 -22.39
C LEU A 57 1.38 -0.18 -22.93
N ARG A 58 1.92 0.25 -24.09
CA ARG A 58 1.59 1.54 -24.71
C ARG A 58 0.24 1.54 -25.39
N ASN A 59 -0.14 0.43 -26.01
CA ASN A 59 -1.39 0.27 -26.74
C ASN A 59 -2.49 -0.25 -25.80
N SER A 60 -3.68 0.39 -25.83
CA SER A 60 -4.83 -0.05 -25.02
C SER A 60 -5.26 -1.46 -25.37
N HIS A 61 -5.28 -1.82 -26.66
CA HIS A 61 -5.66 -3.16 -27.11
C HIS A 61 -4.69 -4.22 -26.62
N ASP A 62 -3.37 -3.94 -26.65
CA ASP A 62 -2.36 -4.84 -26.11
C ASP A 62 -2.55 -5.04 -24.59
N ALA A 63 -2.93 -3.98 -23.87
CA ALA A 63 -3.21 -4.05 -22.44
C ALA A 63 -4.48 -4.85 -22.12
N GLU A 64 -5.52 -4.71 -22.93
CA GLU A 64 -6.78 -5.49 -22.85
C GLU A 64 -6.55 -6.97 -23.16
N ASP A 65 -5.76 -7.29 -24.20
CA ASP A 65 -5.37 -8.65 -24.55
C ASP A 65 -4.55 -9.29 -23.42
N ALA A 66 -3.59 -8.55 -22.84
CA ALA A 66 -2.79 -9.02 -21.71
C ALA A 66 -3.66 -9.25 -20.45
N PHE A 67 -4.63 -8.37 -20.20
CA PHE A 67 -5.62 -8.50 -19.13
C PHE A 67 -6.46 -9.77 -19.30
N GLN A 68 -7.07 -9.95 -20.48
CA GLN A 68 -7.90 -11.13 -20.79
C GLN A 68 -7.07 -12.41 -20.73
N ALA A 69 -5.83 -12.40 -21.21
CA ALA A 69 -4.92 -13.53 -21.13
C ALA A 69 -4.57 -13.89 -19.67
N ALA A 70 -4.39 -12.91 -18.77
CA ALA A 70 -4.13 -13.18 -17.36
C ALA A 70 -5.30 -13.92 -16.68
N PHE A 71 -6.54 -13.48 -16.93
CA PHE A 71 -7.74 -14.16 -16.42
C PHE A 71 -8.00 -15.50 -17.12
N LEU A 72 -7.65 -15.65 -18.39
CA LEU A 72 -7.69 -16.94 -19.07
C LEU A 72 -6.70 -17.94 -18.45
N VAL A 73 -5.50 -17.49 -18.06
CA VAL A 73 -4.54 -18.32 -17.32
C VAL A 73 -5.12 -18.71 -15.96
N LEU A 74 -5.82 -17.80 -15.26
CA LEU A 74 -6.55 -18.14 -14.02
C LEU A 74 -7.59 -19.23 -14.27
N ALA A 75 -8.44 -19.06 -15.30
CA ALA A 75 -9.48 -20.02 -15.63
C ALA A 75 -8.91 -21.42 -15.89
N ARG A 76 -7.80 -21.51 -16.64
CA ARG A 76 -7.12 -22.79 -16.93
C ARG A 76 -6.44 -23.41 -15.71
N LYS A 77 -6.05 -22.60 -14.73
CA LYS A 77 -5.29 -23.05 -13.55
C LYS A 77 -6.13 -23.18 -12.29
N ALA A 78 -7.41 -22.76 -12.30
CA ALA A 78 -8.25 -22.62 -11.12
C ALA A 78 -8.20 -23.82 -10.14
N GLY A 79 -8.27 -25.06 -10.64
CA GLY A 79 -8.19 -26.28 -9.81
C GLY A 79 -6.78 -26.70 -9.35
N SER A 80 -5.74 -25.96 -9.72
CA SER A 80 -4.32 -26.32 -9.48
C SER A 80 -3.52 -25.26 -8.72
N LEU A 81 -4.18 -24.19 -8.24
CA LEU A 81 -3.53 -23.15 -7.45
C LEU A 81 -3.23 -23.69 -6.03
N ARG A 82 -1.95 -23.67 -5.64
CA ARG A 82 -1.50 -24.15 -4.32
C ARG A 82 -2.05 -23.34 -3.14
N GLN A 83 -2.27 -22.04 -3.35
CA GLN A 83 -2.79 -21.12 -2.34
C GLN A 83 -4.01 -20.38 -2.94
N PRO A 84 -5.20 -21.01 -2.95
CA PRO A 84 -6.41 -20.43 -3.55
C PRO A 84 -6.83 -19.10 -2.91
N GLU A 85 -6.38 -18.81 -1.69
CA GLU A 85 -6.65 -17.54 -1.01
C GLU A 85 -5.74 -16.38 -1.46
N LEU A 86 -4.70 -16.64 -2.26
CA LEU A 86 -3.76 -15.61 -2.72
C LEU A 86 -3.89 -15.34 -4.22
N VAL A 87 -5.13 -15.27 -4.72
CA VAL A 87 -5.43 -14.99 -6.14
C VAL A 87 -4.87 -13.65 -6.57
N GLY A 88 -5.02 -12.60 -5.76
CA GLY A 88 -4.48 -11.27 -6.03
C GLY A 88 -2.98 -11.24 -6.31
N PRO A 89 -2.13 -11.62 -5.34
CA PRO A 89 -0.68 -11.76 -5.52
C PRO A 89 -0.28 -12.66 -6.70
N TRP A 90 -1.02 -13.75 -6.92
CA TRP A 90 -0.78 -14.64 -8.06
C TRP A 90 -1.10 -13.97 -9.41
N LEU A 91 -2.26 -13.29 -9.50
CA LEU A 91 -2.72 -12.56 -10.69
C LEU A 91 -1.80 -11.39 -11.01
N HIS A 92 -1.29 -10.66 -10.00
CA HIS A 92 -0.28 -9.62 -10.20
C HIS A 92 0.93 -10.17 -10.96
N GLY A 93 1.50 -11.30 -10.50
CA GLY A 93 2.65 -11.93 -11.14
C GLY A 93 2.33 -12.54 -12.51
N VAL A 94 1.09 -12.96 -12.77
CA VAL A 94 0.65 -13.40 -14.12
C VAL A 94 0.52 -12.19 -15.04
N ALA A 95 -0.17 -11.14 -14.62
CA ALA A 95 -0.37 -9.90 -15.37
C ALA A 95 0.95 -9.27 -15.78
N HIS A 96 1.90 -9.14 -14.84
CA HIS A 96 3.22 -8.60 -15.13
C HIS A 96 3.98 -9.44 -16.17
N ARG A 97 3.92 -10.79 -16.07
CA ARG A 97 4.53 -11.69 -17.06
C ARG A 97 3.87 -11.58 -18.44
N THR A 98 2.54 -11.55 -18.51
CA THR A 98 1.81 -11.39 -19.77
C THR A 98 2.17 -10.06 -20.44
N ALA A 99 2.16 -8.97 -19.67
CA ALA A 99 2.51 -7.64 -20.18
C ALA A 99 3.95 -7.58 -20.68
N ARG A 100 4.91 -8.17 -19.96
CA ARG A 100 6.30 -8.29 -20.41
C ARG A 100 6.44 -9.14 -21.68
N GLN A 101 5.67 -10.22 -21.81
CA GLN A 101 5.67 -11.04 -23.01
C GLN A 101 5.21 -10.24 -24.23
N VAL A 102 4.09 -9.51 -24.12
CA VAL A 102 3.59 -8.61 -25.18
C VAL A 102 4.63 -7.55 -25.53
N LYS A 103 5.18 -6.85 -24.53
CA LYS A 103 6.20 -5.82 -24.73
C LYS A 103 7.42 -6.35 -25.48
N SER A 104 7.98 -7.48 -25.04
CA SER A 104 9.13 -8.11 -25.71
C SER A 104 8.81 -8.57 -27.13
N GLY A 105 7.57 -9.01 -27.39
CA GLY A 105 7.08 -9.36 -28.73
C GLY A 105 7.02 -8.13 -29.65
N ASN A 106 6.49 -7.02 -29.15
CA ASN A 106 6.40 -5.76 -29.88
C ASN A 106 7.78 -5.17 -30.18
N GLU A 107 8.73 -5.24 -29.24
CA GLU A 107 10.12 -4.82 -29.46
C GLU A 107 10.81 -5.66 -30.53
N ARG A 108 10.64 -6.98 -30.50
CA ARG A 108 11.16 -7.89 -31.53
C ARG A 108 10.55 -7.60 -32.90
N ARG A 109 9.24 -7.33 -32.94
CA ARG A 109 8.54 -6.98 -34.18
C ARG A 109 9.08 -5.67 -34.76
N ARG A 110 9.18 -4.62 -33.93
CA ARG A 110 9.76 -3.33 -34.33
C ARG A 110 11.20 -3.45 -34.82
N ARG A 111 12.02 -4.28 -34.17
CA ARG A 111 13.40 -4.54 -34.63
C ARG A 111 13.42 -5.20 -36.01
N ARG A 112 12.58 -6.21 -36.24
CA ARG A 112 12.46 -6.88 -37.56
C ARG A 112 11.90 -5.95 -38.63
N GLU A 113 10.91 -5.12 -38.30
CA GLU A 113 10.35 -4.11 -39.19
C GLU A 113 11.37 -3.02 -39.51
N ALA A 114 12.18 -2.58 -38.54
CA ALA A 114 13.27 -1.63 -38.78
C ALA A 114 14.38 -2.24 -39.64
N GLU A 115 14.76 -3.51 -39.38
CA GLU A 115 15.70 -4.27 -40.22
C GLU A 115 15.17 -4.45 -41.65
N ALA A 116 13.87 -4.72 -41.82
CA ALA A 116 13.21 -4.82 -43.13
C ALA A 116 13.04 -3.45 -43.82
N ALA A 117 12.76 -2.39 -43.08
CA ALA A 117 12.60 -1.02 -43.59
C ALA A 117 13.94 -0.35 -43.92
N MET A 118 15.06 -0.78 -43.32
CA MET A 118 16.40 -0.42 -43.83
C MET A 118 16.71 -1.06 -45.19
N SER A 119 15.88 -2.00 -45.64
CA SER A 119 15.95 -2.64 -46.96
C SER A 119 14.79 -2.25 -47.90
N GLY A 120 13.92 -1.28 -47.53
CA GLY A 120 12.79 -0.86 -48.37
C GLY A 120 12.07 0.42 -47.91
N THR A 121 11.67 1.25 -48.87
CA THR A 121 11.09 2.62 -48.75
C THR A 121 9.96 2.76 -47.71
N ARG A 122 10.04 3.82 -46.90
CA ARG A 122 9.14 4.14 -45.76
C ARG A 122 7.75 4.62 -46.21
N VAL A 123 6.72 4.15 -45.51
CA VAL A 123 5.42 4.84 -45.35
C VAL A 123 5.21 5.13 -43.87
N THR A 124 4.95 6.38 -43.52
CA THR A 124 4.68 6.83 -42.14
C THR A 124 3.19 6.86 -41.85
N GLY A 125 2.77 6.25 -40.75
CA GLY A 125 1.42 6.36 -40.18
C GLY A 125 1.48 6.90 -38.74
N ASP A 126 0.68 7.93 -38.51
CA ASP A 126 0.49 8.72 -37.29
C ASP A 126 -0.06 7.90 -36.11
N ALA A 127 0.28 8.30 -34.88
CA ALA A 127 -0.25 7.72 -33.64
C ALA A 127 -0.43 8.80 -32.56
N GLY A 128 -1.60 9.43 -32.56
CA GLY A 128 -2.09 10.24 -31.44
C GLY A 128 -2.63 9.36 -30.31
N GLY A 129 -2.07 9.51 -29.10
CA GLY A 129 -2.54 8.86 -27.89
C GLY A 129 -1.97 9.55 -26.65
N ARG A 130 -2.86 10.08 -25.80
CA ARG A 130 -2.59 10.90 -24.60
C ARG A 130 -1.41 10.38 -23.77
N GLU A 131 -0.33 11.17 -23.75
CA GLU A 131 1.00 10.79 -23.29
C GLU A 131 1.12 10.76 -21.76
N LEU A 132 1.55 9.62 -21.20
CA LEU A 132 2.41 9.65 -20.03
C LEU A 132 3.85 9.84 -20.53
N MET A 133 4.58 10.78 -19.94
CA MET A 133 5.99 11.04 -20.25
C MET A 133 6.81 9.73 -20.24
N PRO A 134 7.69 9.49 -21.22
CA PRO A 134 8.48 8.25 -21.35
C PRO A 134 9.19 7.81 -20.06
N SER A 135 9.60 8.75 -19.21
CA SER A 135 10.25 8.51 -17.92
C SER A 135 9.37 7.79 -16.89
N VAL A 136 8.11 8.20 -16.73
CA VAL A 136 7.19 7.64 -15.70
C VAL A 136 6.88 6.17 -15.97
N ARG A 137 6.81 5.77 -17.25
CA ARG A 137 6.51 4.40 -17.64
C ARG A 137 7.66 3.44 -17.33
N GLU A 138 8.89 3.88 -17.55
CA GLU A 138 10.10 3.12 -17.21
C GLU A 138 10.23 2.95 -15.69
N GLU A 139 9.83 3.97 -14.92
CA GLU A 139 9.76 3.90 -13.46
C GLU A 139 8.71 2.88 -12.98
N ILE A 140 7.51 2.85 -13.58
CA ILE A 140 6.44 1.88 -13.26
C ILE A 140 6.87 0.45 -13.58
N GLU A 141 7.53 0.24 -14.71
CA GLU A 141 8.08 -1.07 -15.06
C GLU A 141 9.13 -1.51 -14.04
N THR A 142 10.08 -0.61 -13.72
CA THR A 142 11.12 -0.88 -12.72
C THR A 142 10.49 -1.22 -11.37
N LEU A 143 9.42 -0.54 -10.96
CA LEU A 143 8.67 -0.83 -9.74
C LEU A 143 8.12 -2.26 -9.74
N HIS A 144 7.42 -2.69 -10.79
CA HIS A 144 6.87 -4.04 -10.85
C HIS A 144 7.97 -5.12 -10.93
N GLU A 145 9.09 -4.85 -11.60
CA GLU A 145 10.27 -5.73 -11.54
C GLU A 145 10.81 -5.90 -10.13
N GLU A 146 10.92 -4.81 -9.36
CA GLU A 146 11.45 -4.88 -8.00
C GLU A 146 10.46 -5.53 -7.03
N ILE A 147 9.14 -5.33 -7.22
CA ILE A 147 8.08 -6.04 -6.49
C ILE A 147 8.20 -7.55 -6.72
N ASP A 148 8.40 -7.99 -7.97
CA ASP A 148 8.57 -9.41 -8.31
C ASP A 148 9.81 -10.04 -7.67
N ARG A 149 10.88 -9.25 -7.50
CA ARG A 149 12.14 -9.65 -6.84
C ARG A 149 12.06 -9.66 -5.31
N LEU A 150 10.95 -9.25 -4.70
CA LEU A 150 10.79 -9.34 -3.25
C LEU A 150 10.59 -10.82 -2.84
N PRO A 151 11.10 -11.23 -1.68
CA PRO A 151 10.69 -12.48 -1.05
C PRO A 151 9.17 -12.59 -0.96
N GLU A 152 8.61 -13.78 -1.18
CA GLU A 152 7.16 -14.00 -1.33
C GLU A 152 6.34 -13.37 -0.19
N ARG A 153 6.77 -13.53 1.06
CA ARG A 153 6.10 -12.95 2.24
C ARG A 153 5.96 -11.42 2.21
N TYR A 154 6.90 -10.72 1.55
CA TYR A 154 6.90 -9.26 1.42
C TYR A 154 6.12 -8.82 0.18
N ARG A 155 6.35 -9.50 -0.95
CA ARG A 155 5.60 -9.26 -2.19
C ARG A 155 4.10 -9.40 -1.98
N THR A 156 3.67 -10.48 -1.34
CA THR A 156 2.26 -10.75 -1.05
C THR A 156 1.63 -9.63 -0.23
N ALA A 157 2.32 -9.11 0.78
CA ALA A 157 1.79 -8.03 1.62
C ALA A 157 1.64 -6.71 0.84
N ILE A 158 2.64 -6.37 0.00
CA ILE A 158 2.57 -5.19 -0.88
C ILE A 158 1.45 -5.32 -1.91
N VAL A 159 1.30 -6.48 -2.56
CA VAL A 159 0.24 -6.64 -3.56
C VAL A 159 -1.13 -6.48 -2.92
N LEU A 160 -1.39 -7.14 -1.79
CA LEU A 160 -2.69 -7.05 -1.11
C LEU A 160 -3.00 -5.62 -0.67
N CYS A 161 -2.07 -4.93 0.00
CA CYS A 161 -2.36 -3.62 0.56
C CYS A 161 -2.16 -2.47 -0.42
N ASP A 162 -1.03 -2.42 -1.12
CA ASP A 162 -0.64 -1.25 -1.91
C ASP A 162 -1.20 -1.32 -3.34
N LEU A 163 -1.40 -2.53 -3.91
CA LEU A 163 -1.91 -2.67 -5.29
C LEU A 163 -3.40 -3.03 -5.35
N GLN A 164 -3.93 -3.75 -4.36
CA GLN A 164 -5.35 -4.10 -4.30
C GLN A 164 -6.15 -3.22 -3.35
N GLY A 165 -5.49 -2.40 -2.53
CA GLY A 165 -6.13 -1.49 -1.60
C GLY A 165 -6.76 -2.16 -0.38
N LEU A 166 -6.40 -3.41 -0.06
CA LEU A 166 -6.89 -4.07 1.16
C LEU A 166 -6.30 -3.39 2.39
N THR A 167 -7.10 -3.29 3.45
CA THR A 167 -6.59 -2.86 4.74
C THR A 167 -5.60 -3.89 5.31
N HIS A 168 -4.79 -3.49 6.29
CA HIS A 168 -3.90 -4.43 6.97
C HIS A 168 -4.67 -5.55 7.67
N GLU A 169 -5.88 -5.27 8.18
CA GLU A 169 -6.78 -6.23 8.82
C GLU A 169 -7.33 -7.23 7.81
N GLU A 170 -7.75 -6.76 6.64
CA GLU A 170 -8.19 -7.62 5.54
C GLU A 170 -7.06 -8.52 5.04
N ALA A 171 -5.88 -7.95 4.81
CA ALA A 171 -4.70 -8.71 4.42
C ALA A 171 -4.27 -9.70 5.52
N ALA A 172 -4.35 -9.33 6.79
CA ALA A 172 -4.07 -10.19 7.94
C ALA A 172 -5.01 -11.40 8.02
N ARG A 173 -6.32 -11.15 7.90
CA ARG A 173 -7.34 -12.21 7.82
C ARG A 173 -7.06 -13.14 6.65
N ARG A 174 -6.75 -12.58 5.48
CA ARG A 174 -6.47 -13.34 4.26
C ARG A 174 -5.20 -14.18 4.34
N LEU A 175 -4.19 -13.70 5.07
CA LEU A 175 -2.92 -14.38 5.27
C LEU A 175 -2.91 -15.33 6.48
N GLY A 176 -3.95 -15.31 7.32
CA GLY A 176 -3.96 -16.01 8.61
C GLY A 176 -2.80 -15.56 9.52
N ARG A 177 -2.49 -14.26 9.53
CA ARG A 177 -1.37 -13.68 10.30
C ARG A 177 -1.84 -12.51 11.14
N PRO A 178 -1.16 -12.19 12.26
CA PRO A 178 -1.45 -10.98 13.03
C PRO A 178 -1.26 -9.72 12.18
N VAL A 179 -2.11 -8.71 12.38
CA VAL A 179 -2.04 -7.42 11.68
C VAL A 179 -0.65 -6.79 11.81
N GLY A 180 0.00 -6.91 12.97
CA GLY A 180 1.34 -6.37 13.21
C GLY A 180 2.42 -7.08 12.39
N THR A 181 2.25 -8.38 12.13
CA THR A 181 3.13 -9.11 11.22
C THR A 181 2.96 -8.62 9.77
N VAL A 182 1.73 -8.34 9.34
CA VAL A 182 1.45 -7.81 8.01
C VAL A 182 2.01 -6.39 7.86
N SER A 183 1.73 -5.51 8.83
CA SER A 183 2.28 -4.15 8.87
C SER A 183 3.82 -4.14 8.84
N ALA A 184 4.47 -4.97 9.68
CA ALA A 184 5.93 -5.11 9.67
C ALA A 184 6.46 -5.68 8.34
N ARG A 185 5.71 -6.55 7.66
CA ARG A 185 6.09 -7.05 6.32
C ARG A 185 5.99 -5.97 5.27
N ILE A 186 4.94 -5.14 5.30
CA ILE A 186 4.74 -4.02 4.38
C ILE A 186 5.84 -2.98 4.55
N SER A 187 6.10 -2.54 5.78
CA SER A 187 7.19 -1.61 6.08
C SER A 187 8.54 -2.12 5.57
N ARG A 188 8.94 -3.35 5.94
CA ARG A 188 10.18 -3.96 5.44
C ARG A 188 10.20 -4.13 3.92
N ALA A 189 9.05 -4.35 3.30
CA ALA A 189 8.93 -4.45 1.85
C ALA A 189 9.16 -3.08 1.20
N ARG A 190 8.55 -2.01 1.72
CA ARG A 190 8.72 -0.63 1.25
C ARG A 190 10.15 -0.15 1.42
N ASP A 191 10.80 -0.45 2.54
CA ASP A 191 12.23 -0.11 2.74
C ASP A 191 13.13 -0.81 1.72
N ARG A 192 12.86 -2.09 1.44
CA ARG A 192 13.59 -2.85 0.42
C ARG A 192 13.36 -2.29 -0.98
N LEU A 193 12.13 -1.94 -1.32
CA LEU A 193 11.79 -1.34 -2.61
C LEU A 193 12.48 0.02 -2.74
N ARG A 194 12.41 0.88 -1.72
CA ARG A 194 13.09 2.18 -1.70
C ARG A 194 14.58 2.02 -1.99
N GLY A 195 15.29 1.19 -1.23
CA GLY A 195 16.73 0.96 -1.43
C GLY A 195 17.09 0.29 -2.77
N ARG A 196 16.17 -0.43 -3.42
CA ARG A 196 16.40 -1.03 -4.75
C ARG A 196 16.12 -0.05 -5.88
N LEU A 197 15.07 0.75 -5.75
CA LEU A 197 14.66 1.74 -6.75
C LEU A 197 15.64 2.93 -6.77
N SER A 198 16.08 3.41 -5.61
CA SER A 198 17.11 4.45 -5.53
C SER A 198 18.41 4.05 -6.23
N ARG A 199 18.83 2.77 -6.11
CA ARG A 199 20.01 2.24 -6.82
C ARG A 199 19.85 2.16 -8.34
N ARG A 200 18.61 2.14 -8.85
CA ARG A 200 18.31 2.15 -10.29
C ARG A 200 18.03 3.57 -10.81
N GLY A 201 18.33 4.61 -10.03
CA GLY A 201 18.11 6.01 -10.40
C GLY A 201 16.64 6.43 -10.39
N VAL A 202 15.74 5.55 -9.93
CA VAL A 202 14.33 5.90 -9.71
C VAL A 202 14.25 6.60 -8.37
N ALA A 203 14.28 7.93 -8.40
CA ALA A 203 13.82 8.72 -7.26
C ALA A 203 12.33 8.42 -7.11
N LEU A 204 11.92 7.84 -5.98
CA LEU A 204 10.52 7.80 -5.61
C LEU A 204 10.26 9.11 -4.87
N PRO A 205 9.70 10.17 -5.49
CA PRO A 205 8.82 11.01 -4.68
C PRO A 205 7.82 10.06 -4.03
N GLY A 206 7.49 10.22 -2.75
CA GLY A 206 6.31 9.53 -2.17
C GLY A 206 5.05 9.68 -3.04
N ALA A 207 5.02 10.71 -3.89
CA ALA A 207 4.07 10.92 -4.96
C ALA A 207 4.03 9.84 -6.05
N LEU A 208 5.05 9.02 -6.34
CA LEU A 208 4.95 7.98 -7.40
C LEU A 208 4.20 6.72 -6.92
N LEU A 209 4.40 6.32 -5.66
CA LEU A 209 3.52 5.37 -5.00
C LEU A 209 2.11 5.99 -4.90
N ALA A 210 1.98 7.24 -4.46
CA ALA A 210 0.67 7.89 -4.37
C ALA A 210 0.00 8.20 -5.73
N THR A 211 0.73 8.36 -6.85
CA THR A 211 0.18 8.66 -8.20
C THR A 211 -0.08 7.41 -9.00
N THR A 212 0.66 6.32 -8.80
CA THR A 212 0.18 4.97 -9.18
C THR A 212 -1.05 4.58 -8.37
N MET A 213 -1.17 5.04 -7.11
CA MET A 213 -2.38 4.89 -6.28
C MET A 213 -3.52 5.86 -6.63
N ALA A 214 -3.23 7.09 -7.10
CA ALA A 214 -4.24 8.10 -7.49
C ALA A 214 -4.73 7.93 -8.93
N THR A 215 -3.91 7.37 -9.83
CA THR A 215 -4.41 6.85 -11.13
C THR A 215 -5.26 5.59 -10.95
N GLY A 216 -5.19 4.94 -9.78
CA GLY A 216 -6.15 3.93 -9.33
C GLY A 216 -7.56 4.48 -9.05
N GLN A 217 -7.73 5.81 -8.96
CA GLN A 217 -9.04 6.47 -8.87
C GLN A 217 -9.40 7.21 -10.18
N ALA A 218 -9.27 6.58 -11.35
CA ALA A 218 -10.11 6.89 -12.53
C ALA A 218 -9.76 5.98 -13.73
N SER A 219 -9.97 4.69 -13.57
CA SER A 219 -10.39 3.85 -14.69
C SER A 219 -11.18 2.70 -14.13
N ALA A 220 -12.48 2.94 -13.92
CA ALA A 220 -13.41 1.84 -13.79
C ALA A 220 -13.14 0.87 -14.94
N MET A 221 -12.92 -0.40 -14.61
CA MET A 221 -12.75 -1.45 -15.61
C MET A 221 -13.95 -1.37 -16.58
N PRO A 222 -13.73 -1.23 -17.89
CA PRO A 222 -14.84 -1.16 -18.84
C PRO A 222 -15.71 -2.42 -18.69
N ALA A 223 -17.03 -2.23 -18.53
CA ALA A 223 -17.96 -3.35 -18.37
C ALA A 223 -17.87 -4.34 -19.55
N THR A 224 -17.63 -3.83 -20.76
CA THR A 224 -17.40 -4.62 -21.98
C THR A 224 -16.16 -5.51 -21.90
N LEU A 225 -15.08 -5.02 -21.28
CA LEU A 225 -13.86 -5.80 -21.06
C LEU A 225 -14.10 -6.91 -20.02
N ALA A 226 -14.83 -6.61 -18.95
CA ALA A 226 -15.22 -7.59 -17.95
C ALA A 226 -16.09 -8.70 -18.58
N ASP A 227 -17.15 -8.32 -19.30
CA ASP A 227 -18.08 -9.26 -19.95
C ASP A 227 -17.39 -10.16 -20.97
N SER A 228 -16.51 -9.59 -21.80
CA SER A 228 -15.73 -10.38 -22.77
C SER A 228 -14.76 -11.34 -22.08
N THR A 229 -14.12 -10.92 -20.99
CA THR A 229 -13.21 -11.76 -20.20
C THR A 229 -13.96 -12.93 -19.55
N ILE A 230 -15.14 -12.66 -18.97
CA ILE A 230 -16.00 -13.68 -18.38
C ILE A 230 -16.43 -14.69 -19.44
N LYS A 231 -16.88 -14.22 -20.62
CA LYS A 231 -17.25 -15.10 -21.74
C LYS A 231 -16.09 -16.01 -22.18
N ILE A 232 -14.88 -15.46 -22.33
CA ILE A 232 -13.66 -16.22 -22.69
C ILE A 232 -13.33 -17.27 -21.61
N ALA A 233 -13.45 -16.92 -20.33
CA ALA A 233 -13.20 -17.88 -19.25
C ALA A 233 -14.24 -19.00 -19.24
N MET A 234 -15.51 -18.68 -19.48
CA MET A 234 -16.60 -19.65 -19.51
C MET A 234 -16.47 -20.62 -20.68
N THR A 235 -16.14 -20.15 -21.90
CA THR A 235 -15.93 -21.05 -23.05
C THR A 235 -14.82 -22.07 -22.79
N VAL A 236 -13.74 -21.63 -22.15
CA VAL A 236 -12.62 -22.52 -21.80
C VAL A 236 -12.97 -23.48 -20.67
N SER A 237 -13.74 -23.04 -19.67
CA SER A 237 -14.23 -23.94 -18.60
C SER A 237 -15.13 -25.07 -19.12
N MET A 238 -15.83 -24.84 -20.23
CA MET A 238 -16.69 -25.81 -20.91
C MET A 238 -15.93 -26.73 -21.86
N GLY A 239 -14.62 -26.55 -22.04
CA GLY A 239 -13.79 -27.33 -22.97
C GLY A 239 -13.95 -26.90 -24.44
N LEU A 240 -14.63 -25.78 -24.71
CA LEU A 240 -14.87 -25.24 -26.04
C LEU A 240 -13.71 -24.30 -26.44
N THR A 241 -12.58 -24.86 -26.87
CA THR A 241 -11.35 -24.08 -27.15
C THR A 241 -11.14 -23.74 -28.63
N ALA A 242 -11.88 -24.35 -29.55
CA ALA A 242 -11.71 -24.13 -31.00
C ALA A 242 -12.51 -22.92 -31.48
N GLY A 243 -11.83 -21.88 -31.95
CA GLY A 243 -12.42 -20.75 -32.71
C GLY A 243 -13.13 -19.66 -31.91
N THR A 244 -13.27 -19.80 -30.59
CA THR A 244 -14.04 -18.86 -29.73
C THR A 244 -13.18 -17.85 -28.96
N VAL A 245 -11.88 -18.14 -28.79
CA VAL A 245 -10.93 -17.25 -28.10
C VAL A 245 -10.04 -16.58 -29.15
N PRO A 246 -9.89 -15.23 -29.13
CA PRO A 246 -8.95 -14.53 -30.00
C PRO A 246 -7.53 -15.13 -29.95
N ALA A 247 -6.91 -15.30 -31.12
CA ALA A 247 -5.62 -15.97 -31.26
C ALA A 247 -4.50 -15.28 -30.46
N SER A 248 -4.56 -13.96 -30.30
CA SER A 248 -3.61 -13.18 -29.48
C SER A 248 -3.66 -13.62 -28.02
N ILE A 249 -4.86 -13.67 -27.44
CA ILE A 249 -5.11 -14.06 -26.04
C ILE A 249 -4.71 -15.53 -25.81
N GLN A 250 -5.01 -16.41 -26.76
CA GLN A 250 -4.60 -17.81 -26.69
C GLN A 250 -3.07 -17.95 -26.71
N ALA A 251 -2.38 -17.32 -27.66
CA ALA A 251 -0.93 -17.36 -27.76
C ALA A 251 -0.24 -16.77 -26.52
N LEU A 252 -0.77 -15.68 -25.98
CA LEU A 252 -0.25 -15.06 -24.75
C LEU A 252 -0.42 -15.99 -23.55
N SER A 253 -1.62 -16.51 -23.32
CA SER A 253 -1.90 -17.41 -22.19
C SER A 253 -1.07 -18.70 -22.26
N GLU A 254 -0.90 -19.30 -23.44
CA GLU A 254 -0.04 -20.48 -23.63
C GLU A 254 1.44 -20.17 -23.37
N GLY A 255 1.93 -19.02 -23.85
CA GLY A 255 3.30 -18.58 -23.62
C GLY A 255 3.60 -18.37 -22.13
N VAL A 256 2.66 -17.76 -21.39
CA VAL A 256 2.79 -17.57 -19.95
C VAL A 256 2.77 -18.90 -19.21
N ILE A 257 1.85 -19.82 -19.55
CA ILE A 257 1.78 -21.15 -18.93
C ILE A 257 3.08 -21.94 -19.16
N LYS A 258 3.63 -21.92 -20.38
CA LYS A 258 4.93 -22.55 -20.70
C LYS A 258 6.06 -21.94 -19.88
N THR A 259 6.10 -20.61 -19.77
CA THR A 259 7.11 -19.91 -18.97
C THR A 259 7.01 -20.27 -17.49
N MET A 260 5.78 -20.37 -16.96
CA MET A 260 5.53 -20.80 -15.57
C MET A 260 6.03 -22.22 -15.31
N LEU A 261 5.78 -23.16 -16.24
CA LEU A 261 6.25 -24.55 -16.13
C LEU A 261 7.79 -24.63 -16.14
N LEU A 262 8.45 -23.89 -17.04
CA LEU A 262 9.90 -23.82 -17.12
C LEU A 262 10.52 -23.23 -15.85
N THR A 263 9.93 -22.17 -15.30
CA THR A 263 10.40 -21.58 -14.04
C THR A 263 10.25 -22.56 -12.88
N GLN A 264 9.15 -23.31 -12.80
CA GLN A 264 8.96 -24.34 -11.76
C GLN A 264 10.01 -25.46 -11.88
N ILE A 265 10.30 -25.94 -13.09
CA ILE A 265 11.35 -26.94 -13.32
C ILE A 265 12.73 -26.39 -12.92
N LYS A 266 13.05 -25.15 -13.32
CA LYS A 266 14.33 -24.50 -12.95
C LYS A 266 14.49 -24.34 -11.45
N THR A 267 13.44 -23.96 -10.71
CA THR A 267 13.53 -23.85 -9.24
C THR A 267 13.72 -25.21 -8.59
N VAL A 268 13.02 -26.25 -9.07
CA VAL A 268 13.20 -27.63 -8.58
C VAL A 268 14.62 -28.12 -8.85
N MET A 269 15.15 -27.89 -10.05
CA MET A 269 16.53 -28.24 -10.41
C MET A 269 17.55 -27.47 -9.57
N ALA A 270 17.38 -26.17 -9.36
CA ALA A 270 18.26 -25.38 -8.51
C ALA A 270 18.24 -25.87 -7.05
N THR A 271 17.07 -26.22 -6.51
CA THR A 271 16.97 -26.83 -5.17
C THR A 271 17.60 -28.22 -5.11
N LEU A 272 17.49 -29.03 -6.17
CA LEU A 272 18.13 -30.35 -6.25
C LEU A 272 19.66 -30.25 -6.35
N ILE A 273 20.19 -29.23 -7.05
CA ILE A 273 21.62 -28.95 -7.12
C ILE A 273 22.15 -28.49 -5.75
N VAL A 274 21.43 -27.60 -5.05
CA VAL A 274 21.80 -27.17 -3.70
C VAL A 274 21.70 -28.34 -2.70
N ALA A 275 20.67 -29.18 -2.81
CA ALA A 275 20.54 -30.39 -1.99
C ALA A 275 21.60 -31.45 -2.34
N GLY A 276 22.01 -31.57 -3.61
CA GLY A 276 23.09 -32.44 -4.06
C GLY A 276 24.46 -31.97 -3.59
N ALA A 277 24.69 -30.65 -3.56
CA ALA A 277 25.90 -30.05 -2.96
C ALA A 277 25.92 -30.22 -1.43
N ALA A 278 24.76 -30.15 -0.77
CA ALA A 278 24.62 -30.49 0.64
C ALA A 278 24.81 -32.00 0.90
N ALA A 279 24.34 -32.88 0.02
CA ALA A 279 24.55 -34.32 0.12
C ALA A 279 26.03 -34.71 -0.12
N GLY A 280 26.75 -34.01 -1.00
CA GLY A 280 28.21 -34.13 -1.16
C GLY A 280 29.00 -33.61 0.04
N SER A 281 28.37 -32.86 0.95
CA SER A 281 28.97 -32.32 2.17
C SER A 281 28.57 -33.09 3.44
N MET A 282 27.72 -34.13 3.34
CA MET A 282 27.26 -34.94 4.47
C MET A 282 27.83 -36.37 4.50
N ALA A 283 29.09 -36.54 4.03
CA ALA A 283 29.88 -37.74 4.32
C ALA A 283 30.82 -37.57 5.54
N VAL A 284 30.80 -36.42 6.21
CA VAL A 284 31.60 -36.19 7.42
C VAL A 284 30.73 -35.55 8.49
N VAL A 285 30.80 -36.12 9.68
CA VAL A 285 30.07 -35.78 10.92
C VAL A 285 28.71 -36.46 11.07
N ALA A 286 28.80 -37.76 11.34
CA ALA A 286 27.86 -38.46 12.21
C ALA A 286 28.09 -38.05 13.68
N GLN A 287 27.09 -38.34 14.52
CA GLN A 287 27.02 -38.22 15.99
C GLN A 287 26.60 -36.85 16.55
N GLN A 288 25.34 -36.71 16.97
CA GLN A 288 24.94 -37.07 18.34
C GLN A 288 23.41 -36.94 18.56
N ASP A 289 22.89 -38.05 19.05
CA ASP A 289 21.84 -38.30 20.05
C ASP A 289 20.35 -37.99 19.85
N SER A 290 19.61 -39.08 20.11
CA SER A 290 18.18 -39.37 19.99
C SER A 290 17.39 -38.92 21.25
N THR A 291 16.23 -38.26 21.03
CA THR A 291 14.83 -38.68 21.40
C THR A 291 14.38 -38.52 22.88
N PRO A 292 13.07 -38.52 23.23
CA PRO A 292 11.81 -38.45 22.46
C PRO A 292 10.73 -37.45 22.97
N ARG A 293 9.64 -37.36 22.19
CA ARG A 293 8.29 -36.80 22.47
C ARG A 293 7.60 -37.40 23.72
N VAL A 294 6.69 -36.62 24.31
CA VAL A 294 5.49 -37.11 25.02
C VAL A 294 4.26 -36.32 24.55
N ASP A 295 3.20 -37.07 24.24
CA ASP A 295 1.92 -36.64 23.65
C ASP A 295 0.94 -36.01 24.67
N ALA A 296 -0.05 -35.28 24.12
CA ALA A 296 -1.27 -34.79 24.79
C ALA A 296 -2.27 -35.94 25.10
N PRO A 297 -3.36 -35.70 25.87
CA PRO A 297 -4.65 -35.31 25.23
C PRO A 297 -5.57 -34.38 26.09
N ALA A 298 -6.27 -33.40 25.49
CA ALA A 298 -7.72 -33.34 25.18
C ALA A 298 -8.70 -33.39 26.41
N THR A 299 -9.64 -32.47 26.67
CA THR A 299 -10.85 -32.12 25.87
C THR A 299 -11.77 -31.07 26.57
N ARG A 300 -12.50 -30.26 25.74
CA ARG A 300 -13.92 -29.75 25.84
C ARG A 300 -14.33 -28.80 27.01
N LYS A 301 -15.23 -27.79 26.91
CA LYS A 301 -16.45 -27.45 26.11
C LYS A 301 -16.72 -25.92 26.30
N SER A 302 -17.01 -25.09 25.28
CA SER A 302 -18.30 -24.71 24.63
C SER A 302 -19.35 -23.94 25.46
N ALA A 303 -19.63 -22.68 25.05
CA ALA A 303 -20.93 -21.94 25.01
C ALA A 303 -20.61 -20.50 24.48
N GLU A 304 -20.99 -20.03 23.27
CA GLU A 304 -22.32 -19.57 22.77
C GLU A 304 -23.12 -18.73 23.80
N ALA A 305 -23.72 -17.57 23.54
CA ALA A 305 -24.08 -16.83 22.33
C ALA A 305 -24.47 -15.38 22.74
N ALA A 306 -24.45 -14.41 21.80
CA ALA A 306 -25.63 -13.59 21.47
C ALA A 306 -25.26 -12.39 20.57
N SER A 307 -26.08 -12.22 19.54
CA SER A 307 -26.01 -11.30 18.40
C SER A 307 -26.99 -10.13 18.57
N ALA A 308 -26.98 -9.22 17.56
CA ALA A 308 -28.01 -8.25 17.15
C ALA A 308 -27.83 -6.82 17.71
N LYS A 309 -27.99 -5.72 16.95
CA LYS A 309 -28.58 -5.51 15.61
C LYS A 309 -28.18 -4.12 15.10
N SER A 310 -28.02 -3.99 13.79
CA SER A 310 -28.03 -2.73 13.03
C SER A 310 -29.47 -2.21 12.84
N SER A 311 -29.65 -0.89 12.88
CA SER A 311 -30.80 -0.22 12.25
C SER A 311 -30.31 1.03 11.52
N GLU A 312 -30.42 1.03 10.20
CA GLU A 312 -30.47 2.25 9.39
C GLU A 312 -31.78 3.01 9.67
N THR A 313 -31.76 4.34 9.58
CA THR A 313 -32.76 5.13 8.83
C THR A 313 -32.39 6.63 8.80
N LYS A 314 -32.41 7.15 7.56
CA LYS A 314 -32.67 8.51 7.03
C LYS A 314 -31.80 9.73 7.37
N THR A 315 -31.42 10.32 6.25
CA THR A 315 -31.06 11.70 5.93
C THR A 315 -31.91 12.75 6.64
N ASP A 316 -31.23 13.61 7.40
CA ASP A 316 -31.60 15.01 7.62
C ASP A 316 -30.27 15.79 7.77
N SER A 317 -30.30 17.09 7.52
CA SER A 317 -29.16 18.03 7.36
C SER A 317 -28.23 18.17 8.59
N ALA A 318 -27.55 17.10 8.96
CA ALA A 318 -26.80 16.96 10.21
C ALA A 318 -25.33 17.36 10.11
N GLU A 319 -24.79 17.89 11.21
CA GLU A 319 -23.35 17.98 11.44
C GLU A 319 -22.63 16.67 11.04
N PRO A 320 -21.41 16.72 10.48
CA PRO A 320 -20.69 15.53 10.07
C PRO A 320 -20.61 14.53 11.22
N ARG A 321 -20.95 13.26 10.97
CA ARG A 321 -20.77 12.19 11.96
C ARG A 321 -19.31 12.18 12.41
N GLU A 322 -19.06 11.95 13.70
CA GLU A 322 -17.72 11.94 14.28
C GLU A 322 -16.73 11.06 13.48
N THR A 323 -17.20 9.91 12.97
CA THR A 323 -16.44 9.03 12.07
C THR A 323 -15.94 9.75 10.81
N GLU A 324 -16.74 10.62 10.19
CA GLU A 324 -16.31 11.39 9.01
C GLU A 324 -15.21 12.40 9.38
N LEU A 325 -15.31 13.03 10.56
CA LEU A 325 -14.28 13.95 11.05
C LEU A 325 -12.97 13.21 11.36
N ILE A 326 -13.04 11.99 11.88
CA ILE A 326 -11.89 11.09 12.07
C ILE A 326 -11.24 10.74 10.72
N VAL A 327 -12.03 10.33 9.72
CA VAL A 327 -11.53 10.09 8.34
C VAL A 327 -10.82 11.32 7.78
N ARG A 328 -11.41 12.51 7.99
CA ARG A 328 -10.86 13.77 7.53
C ARG A 328 -9.55 14.13 8.23
N SER A 329 -9.45 13.92 9.53
CA SER A 329 -8.23 14.14 10.30
C SER A 329 -7.11 13.18 9.85
N ALA A 330 -7.44 11.90 9.63
CA ALA A 330 -6.52 10.94 9.06
C ALA A 330 -6.04 11.37 7.65
N ALA A 331 -6.93 11.88 6.80
CA ALA A 331 -6.55 12.41 5.49
C ALA A 331 -5.57 13.60 5.60
N ASN A 332 -5.80 14.52 6.54
CA ASN A 332 -4.88 15.63 6.81
C ASN A 332 -3.51 15.13 7.26
N LEU A 333 -3.45 14.20 8.23
CA LEU A 333 -2.20 13.61 8.70
C LEU A 333 -1.46 12.84 7.60
N ARG A 334 -2.17 12.12 6.71
CA ARG A 334 -1.55 11.47 5.53
C ARG A 334 -0.93 12.48 4.57
N LYS A 335 -1.56 13.65 4.36
CA LYS A 335 -0.99 14.73 3.54
C LYS A 335 0.24 15.36 4.23
N ILE A 336 0.19 15.57 5.54
CA ILE A 336 1.34 16.02 6.35
C ILE A 336 2.49 15.02 6.25
N ALA A 337 2.21 13.73 6.41
CA ALA A 337 3.17 12.65 6.27
C ALA A 337 3.86 12.67 4.90
N SER A 338 3.07 12.83 3.83
CA SER A 338 3.62 12.97 2.48
C SER A 338 4.59 14.15 2.37
N GLY A 339 4.28 15.30 2.98
CA GLY A 339 5.17 16.46 3.02
C GLY A 339 6.46 16.19 3.78
N ILE A 340 6.36 15.55 4.94
CA ILE A 340 7.51 15.17 5.77
C ILE A 340 8.42 14.16 5.05
N HIS A 341 7.85 13.15 4.38
CA HIS A 341 8.64 12.18 3.62
C HIS A 341 9.29 12.80 2.38
N ALA A 342 8.60 13.71 1.68
CA ALA A 342 9.20 14.44 0.57
C ALA A 342 10.33 15.38 1.05
N TYR A 343 10.18 16.00 2.23
CA TYR A 343 11.29 16.70 2.90
C TYR A 343 12.46 15.76 3.18
N LEU A 344 12.20 14.57 3.72
CA LEU A 344 13.20 13.52 3.96
C LEU A 344 13.92 13.11 2.69
N ASP A 345 13.21 12.90 1.60
CA ASP A 345 13.80 12.48 0.33
C ASP A 345 14.73 13.57 -0.23
N ALA A 346 14.33 14.84 -0.11
CA ALA A 346 15.11 15.99 -0.58
C ALA A 346 16.33 16.29 0.31
N ASN A 347 16.18 16.17 1.63
CA ASN A 347 17.20 16.60 2.61
C ASN A 347 18.00 15.44 3.20
N LYS A 348 17.65 14.19 2.85
CA LYS A 348 18.18 12.94 3.44
C LYS A 348 18.04 12.89 4.96
N ARG A 349 17.03 13.58 5.49
CA ARG A 349 16.68 13.59 6.91
C ARG A 349 15.25 14.04 7.15
N PHE A 350 14.62 13.50 8.18
CA PHE A 350 13.37 14.04 8.67
C PHE A 350 13.54 15.50 9.13
N PRO A 351 12.48 16.33 9.04
CA PRO A 351 12.58 17.72 9.41
C PRO A 351 12.93 17.87 10.91
N PRO A 352 13.75 18.87 11.27
CA PRO A 352 13.92 19.25 12.67
C PRO A 352 12.61 19.80 13.25
N PRO A 353 12.43 19.86 14.59
CA PRO A 353 11.22 20.42 15.22
C PRO A 353 10.95 21.88 14.85
N ALA A 354 11.99 22.63 14.50
CA ALA A 354 11.90 24.02 14.10
C ALA A 354 12.94 24.39 13.05
N ILE A 355 12.70 25.48 12.35
CA ILE A 355 13.73 26.25 11.66
C ILE A 355 14.42 27.09 12.73
N TYR A 356 15.76 26.98 12.81
CA TYR A 356 16.56 27.63 13.83
C TYR A 356 17.34 28.81 13.26
N SER A 357 17.57 29.83 14.09
CA SER A 357 18.58 30.85 13.82
C SER A 357 19.98 30.25 13.86
N VAL A 358 20.98 31.00 13.36
CA VAL A 358 22.39 30.63 13.47
C VAL A 358 22.82 30.44 14.94
N ALA A 359 22.18 31.16 15.87
CA ALA A 359 22.40 31.03 17.32
C ALA A 359 21.65 29.85 17.96
N GLY A 360 20.95 29.02 17.17
CA GLY A 360 20.21 27.86 17.66
C GLY A 360 18.85 28.19 18.31
N LYS A 361 18.34 29.41 18.13
CA LYS A 361 17.00 29.79 18.63
C LYS A 361 15.93 29.29 17.66
N PRO A 362 14.87 28.59 18.12
CA PRO A 362 13.77 28.20 17.24
C PRO A 362 12.99 29.43 16.78
N LEU A 363 12.80 29.57 15.47
CA LEU A 363 12.13 30.73 14.86
C LEU A 363 10.76 30.34 14.28
N LEU A 364 10.71 29.28 13.47
CA LEU A 364 9.49 28.82 12.79
C LEU A 364 9.29 27.32 12.99
N SER A 365 8.05 26.86 13.03
CA SER A 365 7.70 25.43 13.16
C SER A 365 8.18 24.57 12.00
N TRP A 366 8.43 23.28 12.23
CA TRP A 366 8.56 22.26 11.20
C TRP A 366 7.41 22.28 10.17
N ARG A 367 6.19 22.71 10.57
CA ARG A 367 5.04 22.87 9.67
C ARG A 367 5.30 23.89 8.56
N VAL A 368 6.11 24.92 8.84
CA VAL A 368 6.58 25.89 7.85
C VAL A 368 7.63 25.25 6.95
N ALA A 369 8.57 24.49 7.53
CA ALA A 369 9.64 23.83 6.77
C ALA A 369 9.13 22.86 5.68
N ILE A 370 7.97 22.23 5.90
CA ILE A 370 7.40 21.29 4.93
C ILE A 370 6.46 21.92 3.89
N LEU A 371 6.17 23.23 3.96
CA LEU A 371 5.26 23.91 3.02
C LEU A 371 5.60 23.66 1.53
N PRO A 372 6.87 23.74 1.09
CA PRO A 372 7.22 23.47 -0.31
C PRO A 372 6.82 22.07 -0.77
N PHE A 373 6.76 21.11 0.15
CA PHE A 373 6.51 19.69 -0.11
C PHE A 373 5.03 19.30 -0.04
N ILE A 374 4.15 20.22 0.41
CA ILE A 374 2.69 20.02 0.44
C ILE A 374 1.93 20.91 -0.55
N GLY A 375 2.65 21.52 -1.49
CA GLY A 375 2.10 22.39 -2.54
C GLY A 375 2.06 23.88 -2.20
N GLU A 376 2.65 24.29 -1.07
CA GLU A 376 2.55 25.65 -0.52
C GLU A 376 3.88 26.43 -0.64
N LYS A 377 4.66 26.18 -1.70
CA LYS A 377 5.96 26.85 -1.91
C LYS A 377 5.81 28.38 -1.98
N ALA A 378 4.77 28.88 -2.63
CA ALA A 378 4.53 30.33 -2.74
C ALA A 378 4.27 30.99 -1.37
N LEU A 379 3.66 30.27 -0.42
CA LEU A 379 3.50 30.73 0.95
C LEU A 379 4.83 30.63 1.72
N TYR A 380 5.58 29.54 1.54
CA TYR A 380 6.91 29.36 2.14
C TYR A 380 7.85 30.52 1.80
N ASP A 381 7.92 30.91 0.53
CA ASP A 381 8.81 31.98 0.05
C ASP A 381 8.46 33.37 0.65
N GLN A 382 7.27 33.52 1.25
CA GLN A 382 6.88 34.76 1.94
C GLN A 382 7.43 34.85 3.37
N PHE A 383 7.81 33.74 4.00
CA PHE A 383 8.35 33.76 5.36
C PHE A 383 9.78 34.30 5.41
N LYS A 384 10.08 35.09 6.45
CA LYS A 384 11.45 35.49 6.79
C LYS A 384 12.05 34.47 7.74
N ALA A 385 13.05 33.74 7.27
CA ALA A 385 13.66 32.64 8.01
C ALA A 385 14.50 33.09 9.22
N ASP A 386 14.92 34.35 9.26
CA ASP A 386 15.67 35.00 10.34
C ASP A 386 14.77 35.71 11.37
N GLU A 387 13.46 35.73 11.14
CA GLU A 387 12.47 36.36 12.01
C GLU A 387 11.64 35.28 12.75
N PRO A 388 11.31 35.46 14.04
CA PRO A 388 10.46 34.50 14.76
C PRO A 388 9.02 34.51 14.19
N TRP A 389 8.28 33.44 14.47
CA TRP A 389 6.90 33.25 14.02
C TRP A 389 5.94 34.39 14.39
N ASP A 390 6.18 35.06 15.53
CA ASP A 390 5.39 36.17 16.06
C ASP A 390 6.01 37.56 15.78
N GLY A 391 7.06 37.60 14.94
CA GLY A 391 7.65 38.84 14.47
C GLY A 391 6.70 39.66 13.58
N PRO A 392 6.97 40.96 13.40
CA PRO A 392 6.07 41.88 12.69
C PRO A 392 5.66 41.42 11.28
N HIS A 393 6.55 40.78 10.52
CA HIS A 393 6.26 40.26 9.18
C HIS A 393 5.61 38.88 9.23
N ASN A 394 6.25 37.92 9.92
CA ASN A 394 5.79 36.52 9.92
C ASN A 394 4.41 36.36 10.57
N LYS A 395 4.07 37.20 11.56
CA LYS A 395 2.76 37.20 12.22
C LYS A 395 1.61 37.46 11.24
N THR A 396 1.83 38.24 10.18
CA THR A 396 0.80 38.52 9.16
C THR A 396 0.45 37.30 8.30
N LEU A 397 1.31 36.27 8.28
CA LEU A 397 1.12 35.06 7.49
C LEU A 397 0.31 33.98 8.21
N LEU A 398 0.02 34.16 9.51
CA LEU A 398 -0.76 33.20 10.30
C LEU A 398 -2.15 32.96 9.71
N GLU A 399 -2.78 34.02 9.18
CA GLU A 399 -4.09 33.97 8.53
C GLU A 399 -4.11 33.14 7.25
N LYS A 400 -2.95 32.90 6.63
CA LYS A 400 -2.77 32.11 5.40
C LYS A 400 -2.55 30.62 5.69
N MET A 401 -3.01 30.13 6.84
CA MET A 401 -2.80 28.73 7.25
C MET A 401 -3.32 27.75 6.18
N PRO A 402 -2.47 26.83 5.68
CA PRO A 402 -2.92 25.79 4.77
C PRO A 402 -4.03 24.93 5.38
N MET A 403 -5.03 24.59 4.56
CA MET A 403 -6.21 23.84 5.01
C MET A 403 -5.91 22.46 5.61
N VAL A 404 -4.73 21.89 5.34
CA VAL A 404 -4.29 20.62 5.91
C VAL A 404 -4.00 20.72 7.42
N TYR A 405 -3.63 21.90 7.92
CA TYR A 405 -3.37 22.11 9.36
C TYR A 405 -4.61 22.51 10.13
N ALA A 406 -5.70 22.87 9.43
CA ALA A 406 -6.93 23.32 10.05
C ALA A 406 -7.56 22.23 10.94
N PRO A 407 -8.17 22.62 12.08
CA PRO A 407 -9.02 21.74 12.86
C PRO A 407 -10.12 21.13 11.97
N VAL A 408 -10.49 19.89 12.26
CA VAL A 408 -11.56 19.21 11.51
C VAL A 408 -12.94 19.58 12.05
N VAL A 409 -13.03 19.90 13.34
CA VAL A 409 -14.21 20.46 13.99
C VAL A 409 -14.27 21.97 13.71
N ASN A 410 -15.45 22.51 13.39
CA ASN A 410 -15.67 23.95 13.15
C ASN A 410 -14.79 24.58 12.06
N ARG A 411 -14.40 23.79 11.06
CA ARG A 411 -13.50 24.17 9.94
C ARG A 411 -13.98 25.37 9.10
N SER A 412 -15.25 25.75 9.23
CA SER A 412 -15.85 26.92 8.57
C SER A 412 -15.41 28.27 9.18
N ARG A 413 -14.75 28.26 10.34
CA ARG A 413 -14.21 29.48 10.96
C ARG A 413 -12.72 29.63 10.62
N PRO A 414 -12.29 30.78 10.09
CA PRO A 414 -10.87 31.09 9.96
C PRO A 414 -10.18 30.95 11.31
N THR A 415 -9.05 30.25 11.32
CA THR A 415 -8.22 30.07 12.51
C THR A 415 -6.77 29.95 12.07
N ASP A 416 -5.87 30.42 12.91
CA ASP A 416 -4.42 30.26 12.80
C ASP A 416 -3.90 29.11 13.70
N LEU A 417 -4.80 28.39 14.36
CA LEU A 417 -4.47 27.35 15.32
C LEU A 417 -4.55 25.95 14.71
N THR A 418 -3.61 25.09 15.10
CA THR A 418 -3.59 23.68 14.72
C THR A 418 -3.48 22.76 15.93
N PHE A 419 -4.11 21.59 15.82
CA PHE A 419 -3.99 20.51 16.79
C PHE A 419 -2.92 19.48 16.40
N TYR A 420 -2.41 19.49 15.16
CA TYR A 420 -1.41 18.50 14.72
C TYR A 420 -0.02 18.87 15.24
N GLN A 421 0.45 18.18 16.27
CA GLN A 421 1.71 18.46 16.98
C GLN A 421 2.59 17.21 17.08
N GLY A 422 3.90 17.40 17.02
CA GLY A 422 4.87 16.33 17.24
C GLY A 422 5.24 16.15 18.71
N PHE A 423 5.94 15.06 19.04
CA PHE A 423 6.55 14.89 20.36
C PHE A 423 8.02 15.35 20.33
N THR A 424 8.37 16.22 21.27
CA THR A 424 9.72 16.72 21.53
C THR A 424 10.23 16.19 22.86
N GLY A 425 11.54 16.30 23.11
CA GLY A 425 12.17 15.78 24.33
C GLY A 425 12.97 14.50 24.07
N LYS A 426 13.67 14.04 25.10
CA LYS A 426 14.62 12.93 25.00
C LYS A 426 13.91 11.64 24.58
N GLY A 427 14.39 11.00 23.52
CA GLY A 427 13.83 9.75 22.98
C GLY A 427 12.59 9.92 22.12
N ALA A 428 12.00 11.12 22.02
CA ALA A 428 10.88 11.38 21.12
C ALA A 428 11.36 11.56 19.66
N PHE A 429 10.43 11.55 18.70
CA PHE A 429 10.77 11.70 17.29
C PHE A 429 11.44 13.04 16.95
N PHE A 430 10.91 14.15 17.48
CA PHE A 430 11.50 15.48 17.29
C PHE A 430 12.48 15.84 18.42
N GLU A 431 13.43 14.94 18.68
CA GLU A 431 14.54 15.20 19.59
C GLU A 431 15.64 16.06 18.94
N GLY A 432 16.15 17.04 19.68
CA GLY A 432 17.26 17.89 19.24
C GLY A 432 16.88 18.93 18.18
N THR A 433 17.87 19.44 17.44
CA THR A 433 17.71 20.56 16.49
C THR A 433 17.91 20.18 15.03
N ASN A 434 18.35 18.95 14.76
CA ASN A 434 18.84 18.55 13.44
C ASN A 434 17.85 17.68 12.66
N GLY A 435 16.86 17.07 13.32
CA GLY A 435 16.04 16.04 12.73
C GLY A 435 16.82 14.73 12.49
N ILE A 436 16.09 13.65 12.25
CA ILE A 436 16.66 12.30 12.18
C ILE A 436 17.25 12.05 10.79
N ALA A 437 18.55 11.73 10.72
CA ALA A 437 19.23 11.51 9.45
C ALA A 437 18.89 10.14 8.86
N MET A 438 18.78 10.09 7.53
CA MET A 438 18.74 8.84 6.79
C MET A 438 20.17 8.44 6.43
N VAL A 439 20.54 7.20 6.74
CA VAL A 439 21.84 6.64 6.39
C VAL A 439 21.71 5.58 5.30
N GLU A 440 22.76 5.42 4.48
CA GLU A 440 22.82 4.31 3.54
C GLU A 440 23.13 3.00 4.27
N GLY A 441 22.35 1.95 4.02
CA GLY A 441 22.59 0.65 4.63
C GLY A 441 21.35 -0.23 4.77
N ARG A 442 21.48 -1.32 5.53
CA ARG A 442 20.37 -2.25 5.80
C ARG A 442 19.29 -1.65 6.70
N ASN A 443 19.66 -0.73 7.60
CA ASN A 443 18.74 0.04 8.42
C ASN A 443 18.90 1.54 8.06
N PRO A 444 17.97 2.12 7.29
CA PRO A 444 18.05 3.53 6.90
C PRO A 444 17.90 4.52 8.06
N PHE A 445 17.35 4.08 9.20
CA PHE A 445 17.10 4.93 10.38
C PHE A 445 17.63 4.25 11.65
N PRO A 446 18.96 4.23 11.87
CA PRO A 446 19.57 3.64 13.06
C PRO A 446 19.16 4.36 14.34
N GLU A 447 18.80 5.64 14.24
CA GLU A 447 18.29 6.45 15.35
C GLU A 447 16.83 6.11 15.75
N ILE A 448 16.15 5.21 15.00
CA ILE A 448 14.81 4.71 15.32
C ILE A 448 14.89 3.18 15.41
N PRO A 449 15.59 2.63 16.41
CA PRO A 449 15.77 1.18 16.54
C PRO A 449 14.44 0.41 16.70
N ASP A 450 13.40 1.03 17.27
CA ASP A 450 12.06 0.43 17.40
C ASP A 450 11.33 0.32 16.05
N GLY A 451 11.86 0.99 15.03
CA GLY A 451 11.34 1.04 13.67
C GLY A 451 10.29 2.11 13.46
N THR A 452 10.24 2.67 12.25
CA THR A 452 9.37 3.80 11.88
C THR A 452 7.86 3.51 12.02
N VAL A 453 7.47 2.23 12.05
CA VAL A 453 6.08 1.78 12.22
C VAL A 453 5.57 1.93 13.65
N ASN A 454 6.49 1.88 14.62
CA ASN A 454 6.15 1.87 16.05
C ASN A 454 6.40 3.22 16.72
N THR A 455 6.97 4.18 16.00
CA THR A 455 7.28 5.50 16.54
C THR A 455 6.29 6.55 16.02
N LEU A 456 5.60 7.21 16.95
CA LEU A 456 4.72 8.34 16.66
C LEU A 456 5.53 9.59 16.32
N MET A 457 5.09 10.27 15.26
CA MET A 457 5.71 11.48 14.77
C MET A 457 4.83 12.71 15.01
N VAL A 458 3.56 12.66 14.60
CA VAL A 458 2.58 13.75 14.75
C VAL A 458 1.27 13.20 15.29
N VAL A 459 0.65 13.87 16.24
CA VAL A 459 -0.63 13.49 16.82
C VAL A 459 -1.57 14.69 16.91
N GLU A 460 -2.85 14.43 17.10
CA GLU A 460 -3.78 15.48 17.54
C GLU A 460 -3.58 15.75 19.04
N ALA A 461 -3.12 16.95 19.36
CA ALA A 461 -2.98 17.46 20.71
C ALA A 461 -4.33 17.88 21.31
N GLY A 462 -4.40 17.96 22.64
CA GLY A 462 -5.53 18.47 23.41
C GLY A 462 -5.65 19.98 23.50
N LYS A 463 -4.58 20.69 23.13
CA LYS A 463 -4.49 22.16 23.12
C LYS A 463 -3.90 22.58 21.78
N ALA A 464 -4.60 23.45 21.06
CA ALA A 464 -4.09 23.97 19.79
C ALA A 464 -3.01 25.05 19.99
N VAL A 465 -2.14 25.19 19.00
CA VAL A 465 -1.07 26.20 18.95
C VAL A 465 -1.11 26.93 17.61
N PRO A 466 -0.61 28.17 17.50
CA PRO A 466 -0.43 28.82 16.20
C PRO A 466 0.42 27.95 15.28
N TRP A 467 -0.02 27.70 14.05
CA TRP A 467 0.61 26.70 13.19
C TRP A 467 2.06 27.01 12.80
N THR A 468 2.46 28.28 12.83
CA THR A 468 3.83 28.75 12.57
C THR A 468 4.72 28.71 13.81
N LYS A 469 4.15 28.62 15.01
CA LYS A 469 4.89 28.63 16.28
C LYS A 469 5.65 27.31 16.45
N PRO A 470 6.97 27.34 16.75
CA PRO A 470 7.77 26.15 17.04
C PRO A 470 7.47 25.62 18.45
N GLU A 471 6.21 25.28 18.69
CA GLU A 471 5.69 24.66 19.91
C GLU A 471 5.01 23.35 19.54
N ASP A 472 5.33 22.31 20.30
CA ASP A 472 4.89 20.94 20.12
C ASP A 472 4.81 20.26 21.50
N LEU A 473 4.44 18.98 21.54
CA LEU A 473 4.17 18.25 22.77
C LEU A 473 5.48 17.86 23.45
N LEU A 474 5.74 18.40 24.63
CA LEU A 474 6.92 18.03 25.41
C LEU A 474 6.70 16.68 26.11
N TYR A 475 7.51 15.69 25.74
CA TYR A 475 7.58 14.39 26.39
C TYR A 475 8.75 14.36 27.38
N MET A 476 8.46 13.93 28.60
CA MET A 476 9.45 13.74 29.66
C MET A 476 9.23 12.36 30.30
N PRO A 477 10.22 11.44 30.22
CA PRO A 477 10.10 10.12 30.84
C PRO A 477 9.73 10.20 32.32
N GLY A 478 8.73 9.43 32.75
CA GLY A 478 8.26 9.39 34.14
C GLY A 478 7.32 10.53 34.55
N HIS A 479 7.02 11.48 33.66
CA HIS A 479 6.04 12.55 33.89
C HIS A 479 4.71 12.26 33.18
N PRO A 480 3.59 12.86 33.62
CA PRO A 480 2.31 12.74 32.92
C PRO A 480 2.41 13.18 31.46
N PHE A 481 1.74 12.46 30.57
CA PHE A 481 1.67 12.86 29.16
C PHE A 481 0.99 14.22 29.00
N PRO A 482 1.41 15.03 28.02
CA PRO A 482 0.65 16.21 27.64
C PRO A 482 -0.75 15.80 27.18
N LYS A 483 -1.72 16.72 27.26
CA LYS A 483 -3.10 16.42 26.87
C LYS A 483 -3.15 16.07 25.37
N LEU A 484 -3.71 14.90 25.03
CA LEU A 484 -3.90 14.42 23.66
C LEU A 484 -5.39 14.39 23.29
N GLY A 485 -5.71 14.52 22.00
CA GLY A 485 -7.06 14.43 21.46
C GLY A 485 -7.96 15.61 21.77
N GLY A 486 -9.22 15.36 22.14
CA GLY A 486 -10.17 16.40 22.50
C GLY A 486 -10.99 16.99 21.35
N GLN A 487 -10.65 16.68 20.09
CA GLN A 487 -11.57 16.84 18.96
C GLN A 487 -12.57 15.69 18.85
N PHE A 488 -12.24 14.53 19.43
CA PHE A 488 -13.08 13.33 19.45
C PHE A 488 -13.30 12.83 20.87
N LYS A 489 -14.43 12.16 21.08
CA LYS A 489 -14.87 11.62 22.36
C LYS A 489 -13.97 10.48 22.83
N ASP A 490 -13.69 9.53 21.94
CA ASP A 490 -13.13 8.23 22.31
C ASP A 490 -11.62 8.10 22.08
N GLY A 491 -10.97 9.13 21.54
CA GLY A 491 -9.55 9.04 21.21
C GLY A 491 -9.02 10.19 20.37
N PHE A 492 -7.97 9.91 19.60
CA PHE A 492 -7.30 10.85 18.72
C PHE A 492 -6.60 10.13 17.57
N VAL A 493 -6.39 10.83 16.45
CA VAL A 493 -5.63 10.32 15.32
C VAL A 493 -4.15 10.66 15.50
N ALA A 494 -3.31 9.67 15.21
CA ALA A 494 -1.86 9.72 15.34
C ALA A 494 -1.20 9.25 14.05
N LEU A 495 -0.04 9.82 13.73
CA LEU A 495 0.78 9.51 12.57
C LEU A 495 2.09 8.86 13.03
N THR A 496 2.39 7.68 12.48
CA THR A 496 3.67 6.99 12.67
C THR A 496 4.71 7.47 11.66
N ALA A 497 6.00 7.30 11.98
CA ALA A 497 7.11 7.76 11.16
C ALA A 497 7.24 7.07 9.78
N ASP A 498 6.50 5.98 9.54
CA ASP A 498 6.38 5.34 8.23
C ASP A 498 5.22 5.89 7.37
N GLY A 499 4.50 6.88 7.89
CA GLY A 499 3.45 7.61 7.19
C GLY A 499 2.03 7.06 7.39
N PHE A 500 1.84 6.05 8.25
CA PHE A 500 0.51 5.53 8.56
C PHE A 500 -0.21 6.31 9.65
N THR A 501 -1.51 6.43 9.49
CA THR A 501 -2.39 7.00 10.51
C THR A 501 -3.07 5.91 11.32
N ARG A 502 -3.20 6.11 12.63
CA ARG A 502 -3.90 5.23 13.57
C ARG A 502 -4.84 6.06 14.43
N PHE A 503 -5.98 5.49 14.78
CA PHE A 503 -6.79 6.04 15.86
C PHE A 503 -6.32 5.41 17.17
N ILE A 504 -6.01 6.23 18.16
CA ILE A 504 -5.57 5.81 19.50
C ILE A 504 -6.70 6.08 20.47
N ASN A 505 -7.19 5.02 21.12
CA ASN A 505 -8.24 5.12 22.13
C ASN A 505 -7.73 5.89 23.36
N ARG A 506 -8.57 6.74 23.94
CA ARG A 506 -8.25 7.51 25.15
C ARG A 506 -7.87 6.61 26.34
N ALA A 507 -8.37 5.38 26.38
CA ALA A 507 -8.10 4.40 27.43
C ALA A 507 -6.84 3.55 27.18
N ILE A 508 -6.00 3.89 26.18
CA ILE A 508 -4.74 3.19 25.93
C ILE A 508 -3.89 3.10 27.20
N ASP A 509 -3.25 1.94 27.43
CA ASP A 509 -2.31 1.77 28.55
C ASP A 509 -1.19 2.82 28.43
N PRO A 510 -0.94 3.62 29.48
CA PRO A 510 0.14 4.60 29.51
C PRO A 510 1.51 4.02 29.11
N LYS A 511 1.81 2.76 29.44
CA LYS A 511 3.07 2.11 29.07
C LYS A 511 3.20 1.92 27.56
N ILE A 512 2.10 1.58 26.90
CA ILE A 512 2.09 1.39 25.44
C ILE A 512 2.18 2.73 24.75
N LEU A 513 1.45 3.74 25.24
CA LEU A 513 1.56 5.09 24.73
C LEU A 513 2.99 5.62 24.88
N ASN A 514 3.66 5.31 26.00
CA ASN A 514 5.08 5.63 26.19
C ASN A 514 5.95 4.99 25.11
N ALA A 515 5.82 3.68 24.91
CA ALA A 515 6.60 2.92 23.94
C ALA A 515 6.36 3.42 22.49
N LEU A 516 5.15 3.88 22.19
CA LEU A 516 4.83 4.49 20.89
C LEU A 516 5.45 5.89 20.70
N ILE A 517 5.65 6.65 21.78
CA ILE A 517 6.25 8.00 21.72
C ILE A 517 7.77 7.91 21.58
N THR A 518 8.40 6.94 22.26
CA THR A 518 9.84 6.73 22.21
C THR A 518 10.27 6.04 20.91
N ARG A 519 11.39 6.46 20.34
CA ARG A 519 11.98 5.84 19.14
C ARG A 519 12.94 4.69 19.46
N ASN A 520 13.33 4.55 20.72
CA ASN A 520 14.36 3.65 21.23
C ASN A 520 14.06 3.04 22.61
N GLY A 521 12.79 2.77 22.90
CA GLY A 521 12.39 2.16 24.16
C GLY A 521 12.61 0.64 24.23
N GLU A 522 12.86 -0.02 23.09
CA GLU A 522 13.08 -1.48 22.95
C GLU A 522 11.89 -2.34 23.42
N GLU A 523 10.73 -1.76 23.71
CA GLU A 523 9.57 -2.51 24.17
C GLU A 523 8.87 -3.26 23.01
N VAL A 524 8.39 -4.48 23.30
CA VAL A 524 7.61 -5.25 22.33
C VAL A 524 6.14 -4.86 22.45
N ILE A 525 5.66 -4.05 21.50
CA ILE A 525 4.25 -3.65 21.42
C ILE A 525 3.44 -4.69 20.63
N SER A 526 2.44 -5.32 21.24
CA SER A 526 1.45 -6.13 20.53
C SER A 526 0.25 -5.28 20.12
N ILE A 527 -0.33 -5.53 18.94
CA ILE A 527 -1.50 -4.77 18.46
C ILE A 527 -2.73 -4.99 19.35
N ALA A 528 -2.84 -6.13 20.04
CA ALA A 528 -3.92 -6.37 21.01
C ALA A 528 -3.94 -5.31 22.12
N ASP A 529 -2.79 -4.72 22.41
CA ASP A 529 -2.61 -3.78 23.50
C ASP A 529 -3.04 -2.34 23.10
N LEU A 530 -3.17 -2.07 21.79
CA LEU A 530 -3.55 -0.76 21.24
C LEU A 530 -5.06 -0.42 21.37
N GLY A 531 -5.88 -1.39 21.79
CA GLY A 531 -7.33 -1.27 21.89
C GLY A 531 -8.02 -1.30 20.53
N GLU A 532 -9.05 -2.13 20.36
CA GLU A 532 -9.92 -2.05 19.18
C GLU A 532 -10.68 -0.72 19.20
N GLY A 533 -10.59 0.07 18.12
CA GLY A 533 -11.28 1.36 18.09
C GLY A 533 -11.13 2.12 16.77
N ILE A 534 -12.07 1.84 15.86
CA ILE A 534 -12.54 2.66 14.74
C ILE A 534 -11.46 3.13 13.74
N THR A 535 -11.30 2.30 12.72
CA THR A 535 -10.74 2.62 11.41
C THR A 535 -11.41 3.85 10.79
N PRO A 536 -10.60 4.69 10.14
CA PRO A 536 -10.93 5.14 8.79
C PRO A 536 -10.03 4.52 7.71
#